data_AF-A0A4Y2KPZ2-F1
#
_entry.id   AF-A0A4Y2KPZ2-F1
#
_cell.length_a   1.000
_cell.length_b   1.000
_cell.length_c   1.000
_cell.angle_alpha   90.00
_cell.angle_beta   90.00
_cell.angle_gamma   90.00
#
_symmetry.space_group_name_H-M   'P 1'
#
loop_
_entity.id
_entity.type
_entity.pdbx_description
1 polymer ?
#
loop_
_entity_poly.entity_id
_entity_poly.type
_entity_poly.pdbx_seq_one_letter_code
_entity_poly.pdbx_strand_id
1 'polypeptide(L)'
;MILWESTGVSITVPPVLRNVSSEELIDKLSFLDNTVQEWSFTASPCHTVAVERTVKLVTEVAFRVCSCDSRDGIIRSTLLFRQALPKFQSKSLFMTIVPENGDSD
;
A
#
# COMPACT_ATOMS: atom_id res chain seq x y z
N MET A 1 -17.63 15.60 -5.61
CA MET A 1 -18.05 15.21 -4.24
C MET A 1 -18.31 13.71 -4.28
N ILE A 2 -17.55 12.90 -3.54
CA ILE A 2 -17.74 11.45 -3.52
C ILE A 2 -19.00 11.17 -2.67
N LEU A 3 -20.04 10.63 -3.30
CA LEU A 3 -21.28 10.24 -2.63
C LEU A 3 -21.13 8.82 -2.09
N TRP A 4 -20.53 8.69 -0.91
CA TRP A 4 -20.28 7.40 -0.24
C TRP A 4 -21.56 6.60 0.03
N GLU A 5 -22.69 7.28 0.10
CA GLU A 5 -24.02 6.69 0.34
C GLU A 5 -24.66 6.08 -0.92
N SER A 6 -24.18 6.47 -2.10
CA SER A 6 -24.73 5.98 -3.38
C SER A 6 -24.03 4.73 -3.90
N THR A 7 -22.87 4.40 -3.35
CA THR A 7 -22.19 3.15 -3.61
C THR A 7 -22.74 2.13 -2.63
N GLY A 8 -23.33 1.02 -3.10
CA GLY A 8 -23.81 -0.10 -2.26
C GLY A 8 -22.70 -0.86 -1.52
N VAL A 9 -21.74 -0.12 -0.98
CA VAL A 9 -20.54 -0.56 -0.26
C VAL A 9 -20.91 -0.62 1.21
N SER A 10 -20.75 -1.80 1.81
CA SER A 10 -20.91 -1.96 3.24
C SER A 10 -19.81 -1.17 3.95
N ILE A 11 -20.21 -0.15 4.72
CA ILE A 11 -19.30 0.60 5.57
C ILE A 11 -18.90 -0.31 6.73
N THR A 12 -17.70 -0.87 6.66
CA THR A 12 -17.13 -1.70 7.72
C THR A 12 -16.44 -0.85 8.77
N VAL A 13 -16.68 -1.16 10.05
CA VAL A 13 -16.01 -0.50 11.18
C VAL A 13 -14.48 -0.66 11.03
N PRO A 14 -13.70 0.43 11.17
CA PRO A 14 -12.24 0.35 11.12
C PRO A 14 -11.71 -0.68 12.12
N PRO A 15 -10.68 -1.48 11.78
CA PRO A 15 -10.16 -2.52 12.68
C PRO A 15 -9.75 -2.02 14.06
N VAL A 16 -9.29 -0.77 14.15
CA VAL A 16 -8.91 -0.11 15.42
C VAL A 16 -10.10 0.13 16.35
N LEU A 17 -11.31 0.24 15.81
CA LEU A 17 -12.56 0.43 16.54
C LEU A 17 -13.39 -0.85 16.66
N ARG A 18 -12.87 -2.00 16.22
CA ARG A 18 -13.63 -3.26 16.16
C ARG A 18 -14.24 -3.68 17.50
N ASN A 19 -13.57 -3.32 18.60
CA ASN A 19 -13.97 -3.71 19.96
C ASN A 19 -14.54 -2.55 20.78
N VAL A 20 -14.79 -1.39 20.16
CA VAL A 20 -15.27 -0.19 20.85
C VAL A 20 -16.69 0.12 20.37
N SER A 21 -17.61 0.36 21.31
CA SER A 21 -19.00 0.72 20.98
C SER A 21 -19.14 2.21 20.67
N SER A 22 -20.15 2.58 19.87
CA SER A 22 -20.43 3.99 19.58
C SER A 22 -20.76 4.81 20.84
N GLU A 23 -21.46 4.20 21.80
CA GLU A 23 -21.81 4.83 23.08
C GLU A 23 -20.56 5.14 23.90
N GLU A 24 -19.63 4.18 23.96
CA GLU A 24 -18.33 4.36 24.63
C GLU A 24 -17.49 5.44 23.94
N LEU A 25 -17.48 5.50 22.61
CA LEU A 25 -16.83 6.59 21.88
C LEU A 25 -17.41 7.96 22.28
N ILE A 26 -18.74 8.07 22.30
CA ILE A 26 -19.43 9.33 22.61
C ILE A 26 -19.15 9.76 24.04
N ASP A 27 -19.24 8.82 25.00
CA ASP A 27 -18.94 9.08 26.40
C ASP A 27 -17.52 9.63 26.56
N LYS A 28 -16.51 8.93 26.02
CA LYS A 28 -15.09 9.33 26.07
C LYS A 28 -14.81 10.67 25.40
N LEU A 29 -15.51 11.00 24.31
CA LEU A 29 -15.35 12.27 23.60
C LEU A 29 -16.09 13.44 24.29
N SER A 30 -17.11 13.13 25.09
CA SER A 30 -17.90 14.14 25.80
C SER A 30 -17.21 14.68 27.06
N PHE A 31 -16.27 13.92 27.64
CA PHE A 31 -15.37 14.38 28.70
C PHE A 31 -14.24 15.23 28.12
N LEU A 32 -14.55 16.50 27.81
CA LEU A 32 -13.59 17.51 27.35
C LEU A 32 -12.91 18.24 28.52
N ASP A 33 -12.67 17.57 29.63
CA ASP A 33 -11.56 18.03 30.49
C ASP A 33 -10.30 17.67 29.72
N ASN A 34 -9.40 18.62 29.52
CA ASN A 34 -8.22 18.58 28.62
C ASN A 34 -7.22 17.43 28.89
N THR A 35 -7.59 16.47 29.74
CA THR A 35 -6.98 15.17 29.94
C THR A 35 -7.33 14.24 28.78
N VAL A 36 -6.36 13.97 27.91
CA VAL A 36 -6.44 12.90 26.92
C VAL A 36 -6.63 11.59 27.68
N GLN A 37 -7.84 11.04 27.67
CA GLN A 37 -8.11 9.73 28.28
C GLN A 37 -7.26 8.69 27.54
N GLU A 38 -6.51 7.87 28.27
CA GLU A 38 -5.64 6.86 27.65
C GLU A 38 -6.48 5.78 26.97
N TRP A 39 -6.37 5.69 25.64
CA TRP A 39 -7.04 4.65 24.86
C TRP A 39 -6.12 3.44 24.73
N SER A 40 -6.60 2.27 25.14
CA SER A 40 -5.92 0.99 24.91
C SER A 40 -6.24 0.45 23.52
N PHE A 41 -5.87 1.20 22.48
CA PHE A 41 -5.93 0.65 21.12
C PHE A 41 -4.90 -0.45 20.95
N THR A 42 -5.29 -1.57 20.34
CA THR A 42 -4.33 -2.55 19.86
C THR A 42 -3.37 -1.84 18.91
N ALA A 43 -2.07 -1.92 19.18
CA ALA A 43 -1.04 -1.33 18.33
C ALA A 43 -1.23 -1.85 16.90
N SER A 44 -1.79 -1.01 16.04
CA SER A 44 -1.79 -1.28 14.61
C SER A 44 -0.34 -1.11 14.16
N PRO A 45 0.22 -2.05 13.40
CA PRO A 45 1.60 -1.95 12.98
C PRO A 45 1.67 -0.91 11.85
N CYS A 46 1.66 0.37 12.25
CA CYS A 46 1.65 1.56 11.40
C CYS A 46 3.01 1.85 10.77
N HIS A 47 4.09 1.32 11.37
CA HIS A 47 5.47 1.42 10.89
C HIS A 47 6.02 0.08 10.46
N THR A 48 5.21 -0.72 9.76
CA THR A 48 5.79 -1.87 9.07
C THR A 48 6.49 -1.39 7.80
N VAL A 49 7.61 -2.04 7.51
CA VAL A 49 8.30 -1.93 6.22
C VAL A 49 7.32 -2.13 5.04
N ALA A 50 6.26 -2.93 5.22
CA ALA A 50 5.21 -3.13 4.22
C ALA A 50 4.34 -1.86 3.98
N VAL A 51 3.93 -1.17 5.04
CA VAL A 51 3.18 0.10 4.94
C VAL A 51 4.06 1.17 4.28
N GLU A 52 5.31 1.31 4.71
CA GLU A 52 6.26 2.27 4.13
C GLU A 52 6.50 2.02 2.62
N ARG A 53 6.73 0.75 2.25
CA ARG A 53 6.90 0.36 0.84
C ARG A 53 5.65 0.63 0.01
N THR A 54 4.47 0.34 0.56
CA THR A 54 3.19 0.60 -0.14
C THR A 54 2.98 2.08 -0.37
N VAL A 55 3.17 2.92 0.65
CA VAL A 55 3.05 4.38 0.53
C VAL A 55 4.03 4.91 -0.52
N LYS A 56 5.30 4.48 -0.48
CA LYS A 56 6.30 4.88 -1.47
C LYS A 56 5.88 4.54 -2.90
N LEU A 57 5.44 3.30 -3.14
CA LEU A 57 4.98 2.86 -4.46
C LEU A 57 3.76 3.67 -4.94
N VAL A 58 2.78 3.88 -4.06
CA VAL A 58 1.58 4.66 -4.40
C VAL A 58 1.93 6.10 -4.73
N THR A 59 2.80 6.75 -3.94
CA THR A 59 3.25 8.12 -4.19
C THR A 59 4.04 8.22 -5.50
N GLU A 60 4.95 7.29 -5.76
CA GLU A 60 5.72 7.26 -7.01
C GLU A 60 4.79 7.07 -8.22
N VAL A 61 3.84 6.13 -8.16
CA VAL A 61 2.87 5.91 -9.23
C VAL A 61 1.97 7.13 -9.42
N ALA A 62 1.46 7.73 -8.34
CA ALA A 62 0.62 8.92 -8.42
C ALA A 62 1.39 10.08 -9.08
N PHE A 63 2.62 10.35 -8.66
CA PHE A 63 3.48 11.38 -9.26
C PHE A 63 3.67 11.16 -10.76
N ARG A 64 3.91 9.90 -11.15
CA ARG A 64 4.07 9.45 -12.53
C ARG A 64 2.79 9.45 -13.38
N VAL A 65 1.62 9.54 -12.76
CA VAL A 65 0.31 9.49 -13.44
C VAL A 65 -0.36 10.87 -13.50
N CYS A 66 -0.05 11.76 -12.57
CA CYS A 66 -0.63 13.10 -12.48
C CYS A 66 -0.23 14.06 -13.63
N SER A 67 0.68 13.66 -14.54
CA SER A 67 0.92 14.36 -15.81
C SER A 67 0.70 13.44 -17.01
N CYS A 68 -0.13 13.90 -17.95
CA CYS A 68 -0.48 13.23 -19.21
C CYS A 68 0.74 12.67 -19.94
N ASP A 69 1.78 13.49 -20.07
CA ASP A 69 2.98 13.17 -20.85
C ASP A 69 3.93 12.21 -20.12
N SER A 70 3.98 12.24 -18.79
CA SER A 70 4.82 11.29 -18.04
C SER A 70 4.21 9.89 -17.99
N ARG A 71 2.88 9.78 -18.01
CA ARG A 71 2.18 8.49 -18.08
C ARG A 71 2.52 7.72 -19.36
N ASP A 72 2.46 8.38 -20.52
CA ASP A 72 2.74 7.74 -21.81
C ASP A 72 4.21 7.30 -21.93
N GLY A 73 5.16 8.13 -21.45
CA GLY A 73 6.57 7.77 -21.38
C GLY A 73 6.84 6.54 -20.50
N ILE A 74 6.13 6.42 -19.39
CA ILE A 74 6.29 5.29 -18.45
C ILE A 74 5.66 4.01 -19.01
N ILE A 75 4.52 4.12 -19.67
CA ILE A 75 3.88 2.98 -20.35
C ILE A 75 4.80 2.46 -21.46
N ARG A 76 5.31 3.34 -22.35
CA ARG A 76 6.23 2.94 -23.42
C ARG A 76 7.52 2.32 -22.88
N SER A 77 8.17 2.94 -21.90
CA SER A 77 9.41 2.42 -21.33
C SER A 77 9.21 1.07 -20.64
N THR A 78 8.11 0.88 -19.92
CA THR A 78 7.76 -0.41 -19.30
C THR A 78 7.49 -1.49 -20.36
N LEU A 79 6.79 -1.14 -21.44
CA LEU A 79 6.50 -2.06 -22.54
C LEU A 79 7.78 -2.49 -23.26
N LEU A 80 8.67 -1.54 -23.57
CA LEU A 80 9.96 -1.82 -24.19
C LEU A 80 10.86 -2.68 -23.29
N PHE A 81 10.91 -2.38 -21.99
CA PHE A 81 11.65 -3.20 -21.03
C PHE A 81 11.11 -4.63 -20.97
N ARG A 82 9.78 -4.82 -20.93
CA ARG A 82 9.15 -6.14 -20.97
C ARG A 82 9.39 -6.90 -22.28
N GLN A 83 9.50 -6.20 -23.40
CA GLN A 83 9.88 -6.80 -24.69
C GLN A 83 11.36 -7.24 -24.70
N ALA A 84 12.23 -6.49 -24.03
CA ALA A 84 13.65 -6.81 -23.90
C ALA A 84 13.91 -7.99 -22.94
N LEU A 85 13.01 -8.25 -22.00
CA LEU A 85 13.13 -9.39 -21.10
C LEU A 85 12.91 -10.71 -21.85
N PRO A 86 13.76 -11.73 -21.63
CA PRO A 86 13.54 -13.05 -22.18
C PRO A 86 12.20 -13.61 -21.72
N LYS A 87 11.48 -14.30 -22.63
CA LYS A 87 10.25 -15.01 -22.27
C LYS A 87 10.63 -16.32 -21.58
N PHE A 88 10.41 -16.39 -20.27
CA PHE A 88 10.64 -17.61 -19.50
C PHE A 88 9.39 -18.49 -19.49
N GLN A 89 9.56 -19.77 -19.85
CA GLN A 89 8.49 -20.79 -19.82
C GLN A 89 8.19 -21.27 -18.39
N SER A 90 9.13 -21.09 -17.46
CA SER A 90 8.97 -21.42 -16.04
C SER A 90 9.83 -20.49 -15.17
N LYS A 91 9.47 -20.36 -13.89
CA LYS A 91 10.19 -19.51 -12.93
C LYS A 91 11.62 -20.01 -12.65
N SER A 92 11.90 -21.30 -12.81
CA SER A 92 13.24 -21.86 -12.56
C SER A 92 14.29 -21.34 -13.55
N LEU A 93 13.90 -21.04 -14.79
CA LEU A 93 14.78 -20.49 -15.83
C LEU A 93 15.29 -19.08 -15.52
N PHE A 94 14.63 -18.36 -14.61
CA PHE A 94 15.06 -17.03 -14.18
C PHE A 94 16.29 -17.09 -13.26
N MET A 95 16.46 -18.17 -12.48
CA MET A 95 17.59 -18.30 -11.54
C MET A 95 18.90 -18.73 -12.20
N THR A 96 18.87 -19.28 -13.42
CA THR A 96 20.05 -19.80 -14.12
C THR A 96 20.92 -18.71 -14.76
N ILE A 97 20.49 -17.45 -14.78
CA ILE A 97 21.21 -16.33 -15.42
C ILE A 97 22.14 -15.59 -14.45
N VAL A 98 22.27 -16.06 -13.20
CA VAL A 98 23.36 -15.59 -12.33
C VAL A 98 24.62 -16.28 -12.86
N PRO A 99 25.62 -15.54 -13.39
CA PRO A 99 26.85 -16.18 -13.84
C PRO A 99 27.54 -16.82 -12.65
N GLU A 100 27.82 -18.13 -12.75
CA GLU A 100 28.84 -18.79 -11.94
C GLU A 100 30.19 -18.15 -12.28
N ASN A 101 30.52 -17.06 -11.59
CA ASN A 101 31.90 -16.66 -11.42
C ASN A 101 32.40 -17.36 -10.17
N GLY A 102 33.24 -18.39 -10.33
CA GLY A 102 33.91 -19.04 -9.20
C GLY A 102 34.64 -20.35 -9.54
N ASP A 103 35.88 -20.18 -10.03
CA ASP A 103 37.09 -21.02 -9.85
C ASP A 103 37.11 -22.52 -10.23
N SER A 104 38.03 -22.89 -11.13
CA SER A 104 39.34 -23.51 -10.78
C SER A 104 39.88 -24.34 -11.96
N ASP A 105 41.00 -23.92 -12.56
CA ASP A 105 42.18 -24.75 -12.86
C ASP A 105 43.37 -23.85 -13.25
#